data_AF-A0A2A3DQD9-F1
#
_entry.id   AF-A0A2A3DQD9-F1
#
_cell.length_a   1.000
_cell.length_b   1.000
_cell.length_c   1.000
_cell.angle_alpha   90.00
_cell.angle_beta   90.00
_cell.angle_gamma   90.00
#
_symmetry.space_group_name_H-M   'P 1'
#
loop_
_entity.id
_entity.type
_entity.pdbx_description
1 polymer ?
#
loop_
_entity_poly.entity_id
_entity_poly.type
_entity_poly.pdbx_seq_one_letter_code
_entity_poly.pdbx_strand_id
1 'polypeptide(L)' 'MVKAIALNTVHLCKTPGEKSPEGNTVKRAEIEVKAPGAIFDVDKKQLDDLAAKGAARPATKVDLVRADEAAQMDLGQA' A
#
# COMPACT_ATOMS: atom_id res chain seq x y z
N MET A 1 0.74 -2.04 -13.70
CA MET A 1 0.95 -1.65 -12.29
C MET A 1 2.40 -1.24 -12.11
N VAL A 2 2.68 -0.36 -11.16
CA VAL A 2 4.00 0.18 -10.84
C VAL A 2 4.27 -0.11 -9.36
N LYS A 3 5.50 -0.54 -9.05
CA LYS A 3 5.94 -0.74 -7.66
C LYS A 3 6.24 0.60 -7.01
N ALA A 4 5.53 0.89 -5.92
CA ALA A 4 5.74 2.05 -5.08
C ALA A 4 6.34 1.63 -3.74
N ILE A 5 7.11 2.52 -3.11
CA ILE A 5 7.53 2.39 -1.72
C ILE A 5 6.83 3.46 -0.89
N ALA A 6 6.27 3.04 0.25
CA ALA A 6 5.61 3.91 1.20
C ALA A 6 6.66 4.76 1.93
N LEU A 7 6.50 6.08 1.94
CA LEU A 7 7.34 6.99 2.73
C LEU A 7 6.77 7.16 4.14
N ASN A 8 5.44 7.09 4.26
CA ASN A 8 4.67 7.13 5.51
C ASN A 8 3.66 5.98 5.53
N THR A 9 2.92 5.80 6.62
CA THR A 9 1.82 4.82 6.66
C THR A 9 0.74 5.19 5.64
N VAL A 10 0.49 4.33 4.67
CA VAL A 10 -0.52 4.53 3.62
C VAL A 10 -1.71 3.61 3.86
N HIS A 11 -2.92 4.18 3.86
CA HIS A 11 -4.17 3.43 3.95
C HIS A 11 -4.82 3.38 2.57
N LEU A 12 -4.86 2.20 1.96
CA LEU A 12 -5.40 1.97 0.63
C LEU A 12 -6.77 1.32 0.74
N CYS A 13 -7.78 1.91 0.10
CA CYS A 13 -9.08 1.27 -0.01
C CYS A 13 -8.99 0.14 -1.03
N LYS A 14 -9.07 -1.10 -0.55
CA LYS A 14 -9.04 -2.31 -1.39
C LYS A 14 -10.43 -2.65 -1.91
N THR A 15 -11.42 -2.62 -1.03
CA THR A 15 -12.83 -2.82 -1.38
C THR A 15 -13.66 -1.70 -0.77
N PRO A 16 -14.44 -0.93 -1.56
CA PRO A 16 -15.34 0.07 -1.02
C PRO A 16 -16.38 -0.54 -0.06
N GLY A 17 -16.75 0.24 0.96
CA GLY A 17 -17.88 -0.08 1.82
C GLY A 17 -19.20 0.25 1.13
N GLU A 18 -20.30 -0.27 1.68
CA GLU A 18 -21.65 -0.09 1.15
C GLU A 18 -22.59 0.36 2.27
N LYS A 19 -23.47 1.31 1.93
CA LYS A 19 -24.53 1.80 2.82
C LYS A 19 -25.89 1.51 2.20
N SER A 20 -26.87 1.22 3.04
CA SER A 20 -28.28 1.10 2.63
C SER A 20 -28.87 2.47 2.30
N PRO A 21 -30.02 2.54 1.61
CA PRO A 21 -30.74 3.80 1.37
C PRO A 21 -31.10 4.56 2.65
N GLU A 22 -31.31 3.84 3.75
CA GLU A 22 -31.60 4.38 5.09
C GLU A 22 -30.32 4.86 5.82
N GLY A 23 -29.14 4.73 5.20
CA GLY A 23 -27.85 5.19 5.73
C GLY A 23 -27.10 4.19 6.61
N ASN A 24 -27.64 2.98 6.81
CA ASN A 24 -27.01 1.94 7.62
C ASN A 24 -25.83 1.29 6.87
N THR A 25 -24.78 0.89 7.59
CA THR A 25 -23.63 0.21 6.96
C THR A 25 -24.00 -1.24 6.66
N VAL A 26 -24.05 -1.59 5.38
CA VAL A 26 -24.31 -2.95 4.90
C VAL A 26 -23.00 -3.73 4.78
N LYS A 27 -21.95 -3.09 4.27
CA LYS A 27 -20.62 -3.67 4.11
C LYS A 27 -19.56 -2.68 4.54
N ARG A 28 -18.63 -3.12 5.39
CA ARG A 28 -17.47 -2.30 5.77
C ARG A 28 -16.46 -2.26 4.63
N ALA A 29 -15.83 -1.11 4.44
CA ALA A 29 -14.72 -0.98 3.51
C ALA A 29 -13.55 -1.85 3.99
N GLU A 30 -12.87 -2.50 3.05
CA GLU A 30 -11.62 -3.20 3.30
C GLU A 30 -10.47 -2.23 3.03
N ILE A 31 -9.69 -1.96 4.07
CA ILE A 31 -8.54 -1.07 3.99
C ILE A 31 -7.26 -1.89 4.16
N GLU A 32 -6.36 -1.75 3.20
CA GLU A 32 -5.01 -2.29 3.27
C GLU A 32 -4.06 -1.23 3.79
N VAL A 33 -3.32 -1.54 4.86
CA VAL A 33 -2.37 -0.60 5.47
C VAL A 33 -0.95 -0.99 5.05
N LYS A 34 -0.23 -0.03 4.47
CA LYS A 34 1.19 -0.17 4.12
C LYS A 34 2.02 0.64 5.08
N ALA A 35 2.87 -0.03 5.85
CA ALA A 35 3.82 0.61 6.74
C ALA A 35 4.88 1.40 5.94
N PRO A 36 5.54 2.41 6.55
CA PRO A 36 6.68 3.07 5.94
C PRO A 36 7.74 2.04 5.50
N GLY A 37 8.30 2.21 4.31
CA GLY A 37 9.26 1.29 3.70
C GLY A 37 8.63 0.09 2.97
N ALA A 38 7.33 -0.17 3.15
CA ALA A 38 6.67 -1.28 2.46
C ALA A 38 6.58 -1.02 0.95
N ILE A 39 6.85 -2.06 0.16
CA ILE A 39 6.66 -2.05 -1.30
C ILE A 39 5.28 -2.61 -1.64
N PHE A 40 4.59 -1.94 -2.56
CA PHE A 40 3.25 -2.33 -3.00
C PHE A 40 2.99 -1.93 -4.45
N ASP A 41 2.08 -2.65 -5.11
CA ASP A 41 1.69 -2.40 -6.49
C ASP A 41 0.50 -1.44 -6.55
N VAL A 42 0.61 -0.42 -7.39
CA VAL A 42 -0.46 0.55 -7.68
C VAL A 42 -0.52 0.87 -9.16
N ASP A 43 -1.62 1.49 -9.62
CA ASP A 43 -1.62 2.10 -10.94
C ASP A 43 -0.86 3.44 -10.94
N LYS A 44 -0.59 3.97 -12.15
CA LYS A 44 0.19 5.20 -12.31
C LYS A 44 -0.52 6.42 -11.71
N LYS A 45 -1.85 6.51 -11.85
CA LYS A 45 -2.63 7.64 -11.35
C LYS A 45 -2.61 7.68 -9.82
N GLN A 46 -2.81 6.53 -9.19
CA GLN A 46 -2.70 6.37 -7.75
C GLN A 46 -1.30 6.72 -7.25
N LEU A 47 -0.25 6.29 -7.96
CA LEU A 47 1.13 6.66 -7.62
C LEU A 47 1.34 8.17 -7.69
N ASP A 48 0.88 8.82 -8.76
CA ASP A 48 1.01 10.27 -8.92
C ASP A 48 0.27 11.02 -7.79
N ASP A 49 -0.93 10.57 -7.42
CA ASP A 49 -1.71 11.12 -6.31
C ASP A 49 -1.01 10.93 -4.95
N LEU A 50 -0.44 9.75 -4.71
CA LEU A 50 0.30 9.45 -3.47
C LEU A 50 1.63 10.21 -3.40
N ALA A 51 2.32 10.37 -4.53
CA ALA A 51 3.55 11.13 -4.63
C ALA A 51 3.32 12.63 -4.42
N ALA A 52 2.25 13.18 -4.98
CA ALA A 52 1.86 14.57 -4.75
C ALA A 52 1.57 14.87 -3.27
N LYS A 53 1.11 13.86 -2.52
CA LYS A 53 0.87 13.94 -1.07
C LYS A 53 2.10 13.61 -0.22
N GLY A 54 3.24 13.29 -0.84
CA GLY A 54 4.45 12.85 -0.15
C GLY A 54 4.28 11.52 0.61
N ALA A 55 3.28 10.71 0.26
CA ALA A 55 2.95 9.47 0.95
C ALA A 55 3.72 8.26 0.39
N ALA A 56 4.05 8.27 -0.90
CA ALA A 56 4.79 7.22 -1.57
C ALA A 56 5.65 7.78 -2.72
N ARG A 57 6.58 6.97 -3.22
CA ARG A 57 7.36 7.26 -4.43
C ARG A 57 7.57 5.98 -5.26
N PRO A 58 7.99 6.07 -6.53
CA PRO A 58 8.42 4.90 -7.28
C PRO A 58 9.53 4.16 -6.53
N ALA A 59 9.42 2.82 -6.46
CA ALA A 59 10.46 1.99 -5.87
C ALA A 59 11.71 1.98 -6.78
N THR A 60 12.88 2.20 -6.17
CA THR A 60 14.18 2.11 -6.85
C THR A 60 14.71 0.67 -6.79
N LYS A 61 15.76 0.38 -7.57
CA LYS A 61 16.47 -0.90 -7.49
C LYS A 61 16.94 -1.23 -6.07
N VAL A 62 17.41 -0.23 -5.33
CA VAL A 62 17.88 -0.39 -3.95
C VAL A 62 16.74 -0.77 -3.02
N ASP A 63 15.57 -0.16 -3.19
CA ASP A 63 14.39 -0.48 -2.37
C ASP A 63 13.95 -1.94 -2.59
N LEU A 64 13.94 -2.38 -3.85
CA LEU A 64 13.56 -3.75 -4.22
C LEU A 64 14.51 -4.78 -3.59
N VAL A 65 15.82 -4.56 -3.69
CA VAL A 65 16.83 -5.46 -3.08
C VAL A 65 16.67 -5.53 -1.57
N ARG A 66 16.46 -4.40 -0.90
CA ARG A 66 16.25 -4.38 0.56
C ARG A 66 14.98 -5.11 1.00
N ALA A 67 13.92 -5.03 0.20
CA ALA A 67 12.69 -5.76 0.46
C ALA A 67 12.89 -7.27 0.30
N ASP A 68 13.65 -7.70 -0.72
CA ASP A 68 13.99 -9.10 -0.94
C ASP A 68 14.88 -9.66 0.19
N GLU A 69 15.87 -8.89 0.65
CA GLU A 69 16.72 -9.25 1.80
C GLU A 69 15.92 -9.37 3.10
N ALA A 70 15.00 -8.42 3.35
CA ALA A 70 14.11 -8.48 4.52
C ALA A 70 13.22 -9.73 4.49
N ALA A 71 12.68 -10.09 3.32
CA ALA A 71 11.87 -11.29 3.15
C ALA A 71 12.67 -12.59 3.36
N GLN A 72 13.96 -12.61 2.98
CA GLN A 72 14.84 -13.75 3.20
C GLN A 72 15.21 -13.93 4.68
N MET A 73 15.38 -12.84 5.44
CA MET A 73 15.68 -12.93 6.87
C MET A 73 14.48 -13.36 7.72
N ASP A 74 13.25 -13.06 7.29
CA ASP A 74 12.01 -13.48 7.97
C ASP A 74 11.78 -14.99 7.89
N LEU A 75 12.29 -15.66 6.85
CA LEU A 75 12.24 -17.12 6.69
C LEU A 75 13.24 -17.90 7.57
N GLY A 76 14.04 -17.20 8.38
CA GLY A 76 15.10 -17.78 9.23
C GLY A 76 14.73 -18.03 10.69
N GLN A 77 13.48 -17.79 11.10
CA GLN A 77 12.99 -18.09 12.45
C GLN A 77 11.85 -19.13 12.39
N ALA A 78 12.22 -20.40 12.27
CA ALA A 78 11.37 -21.55 12.58
C ALA A 78 12.12 -22.49 13.54
#